data_AF-A0A6N7YVA5-F1
#
_entry.id   AF-A0A6N7YVA5-F1
#
_cell.length_a   1.000
_cell.length_b   1.000
_cell.length_c   1.000
_cell.angle_alpha   90.00
_cell.angle_beta   90.00
_cell.angle_gamma   90.00
#
_symmetry.space_group_name_H-M   'P 1'
#
loop_
_entity.id
_entity.type
_entity.pdbx_description
1 polymer ?
#
loop_
_entity_poly.entity_id
_entity_poly.type
_entity_poly.pdbx_seq_one_letter_code
_entity_poly.pdbx_strand_id
1 'polypeptide(L)'
;MLIPGAPQDDDLLELHARTLAASVPEGTVWLDAHTHIGQNDPDGVTCTRAELLAGLDRAGHAGAVVFPTHEPDGYAAFNAAVRADAAASGGRLRTLVRVDPGHPDAVEEARAGLEAGAVGVKLHPRSDAFGLPHPTVDALGDLLGEWGVRSGRDPILLFHAGRGIPALGPSAVALAERHPNVRLILAHTGVSDLGLVAEPASRLPNLCFDTSWWQVDDMLQMYATIPPGQIHYASDMPYGGGVFASLALMRCAVQAGHGPDVVAAMAGAQLQRVLDGEPPLDLGPAPGEAVLADDRPLIARLASRRAISYLGIASLGSFHGGPVEEPLSLARLACATDTGDPVLALVDALCERAQERIAAAGPTPEPVGEQARPHLPGHAPGIAALLAAGIVAGTPRAGA
;
A
#
# COMPACT_ATOMS: atom_id res chain seq x y z
N MET A 1 -4.98 -19.34 -13.45
CA MET A 1 -5.17 -18.62 -12.19
C MET A 1 -3.96 -17.74 -12.01
N LEU A 2 -4.14 -16.43 -12.07
CA LEU A 2 -3.08 -15.44 -11.86
C LEU A 2 -2.95 -15.25 -10.34
N ILE A 3 -1.84 -15.66 -9.74
CA ILE A 3 -1.61 -15.43 -8.31
C ILE A 3 -0.96 -14.06 -8.18
N PRO A 4 -1.57 -13.08 -7.47
CA PRO A 4 -0.98 -11.76 -7.29
C PRO A 4 0.46 -11.83 -6.78
N GLY A 5 1.35 -11.06 -7.42
CA GLY A 5 2.78 -11.07 -7.17
C GLY A 5 3.55 -12.22 -7.83
N ALA A 6 2.92 -13.26 -8.37
CA ALA A 6 3.63 -14.34 -9.05
C ALA A 6 3.75 -14.10 -10.57
N PRO A 7 4.92 -14.36 -11.19
CA PRO A 7 6.16 -14.88 -10.59
C PRO A 7 7.11 -13.81 -10.04
N GLN A 8 6.76 -12.52 -10.09
CA GLN A 8 7.67 -11.41 -9.80
C GLN A 8 8.27 -11.49 -8.37
N ASP A 9 7.44 -11.78 -7.38
CA ASP A 9 7.83 -11.91 -5.96
C ASP A 9 8.74 -13.12 -5.69
N ASP A 10 8.88 -14.08 -6.63
CA ASP A 10 9.82 -15.22 -6.45
C ASP A 10 11.26 -14.72 -6.26
N ASP A 11 11.56 -13.54 -6.79
CA ASP A 11 12.87 -12.89 -6.68
C ASP A 11 13.16 -12.36 -5.27
N LEU A 12 12.14 -12.26 -4.43
CA LEU A 12 12.23 -11.65 -3.11
C LEU A 12 12.16 -12.65 -1.96
N LEU A 13 11.78 -13.91 -2.22
CA LEU A 13 11.43 -14.87 -1.16
C LEU A 13 12.53 -15.08 -0.12
N GLU A 14 13.80 -15.17 -0.55
CA GLU A 14 14.93 -15.34 0.38
C GLU A 14 15.16 -14.09 1.25
N LEU A 15 15.16 -12.92 0.63
CA LEU A 15 15.31 -11.63 1.33
C LEU A 15 14.13 -11.37 2.27
N HIS A 16 12.92 -11.70 1.84
CA HIS A 16 11.70 -11.62 2.62
C HIS A 16 11.78 -12.51 3.86
N ALA A 17 12.09 -13.80 3.71
CA ALA A 17 12.19 -14.73 4.83
C ALA A 17 13.22 -14.28 5.88
N ARG A 18 14.39 -13.79 5.44
CA ARG A 18 15.41 -13.23 6.33
C ARG A 18 14.95 -11.97 7.05
N THR A 19 14.27 -11.07 6.34
CA THR A 19 13.74 -9.83 6.91
C THR A 19 12.63 -10.15 7.91
N LEU A 20 11.72 -11.07 7.59
CA LEU A 20 10.64 -11.52 8.47
C LEU A 20 11.18 -12.05 9.80
N ALA A 21 12.18 -12.94 9.74
CA ALA A 21 12.78 -13.50 10.95
C ALA A 21 13.51 -12.46 11.83
N ALA A 22 13.95 -11.35 11.25
CA ALA A 22 14.68 -10.31 11.96
C ALA A 22 13.78 -9.18 12.49
N SER A 23 12.66 -8.91 11.81
CA SER A 23 11.89 -7.67 12.01
C SER A 23 10.60 -7.85 12.80
N VAL A 24 10.07 -9.07 12.95
CA VAL A 24 8.83 -9.33 13.68
C VAL A 24 8.94 -10.59 14.56
N PRO A 25 8.18 -10.69 15.67
CA PRO A 25 8.09 -11.90 16.46
C PRO A 25 7.54 -13.08 15.63
N GLU A 26 7.99 -14.30 15.97
CA GLU A 26 7.43 -15.53 15.41
C GLU A 26 5.92 -15.62 15.69
N GLY A 27 5.16 -16.05 14.68
CA GLY A 27 3.70 -16.14 14.78
C GLY A 27 2.95 -14.82 14.60
N THR A 28 3.62 -13.74 14.19
CA THR A 28 2.96 -12.47 13.81
C THR A 28 1.87 -12.72 12.76
N VAL A 29 0.65 -12.28 13.06
CA VAL A 29 -0.50 -12.39 12.16
C VAL A 29 -0.54 -11.16 11.26
N TRP A 30 -0.54 -11.40 9.95
CA TRP A 30 -0.63 -10.37 8.92
C TRP A 30 -2.05 -10.23 8.39
N LEU A 31 -2.55 -8.99 8.34
CA LEU A 31 -3.86 -8.66 7.78
C LEU A 31 -3.73 -7.47 6.83
N ASP A 32 -4.17 -7.66 5.60
CA ASP A 32 -4.03 -6.64 4.55
C ASP A 32 -5.20 -5.65 4.60
N ALA A 33 -4.93 -4.35 4.78
CA ALA A 33 -5.97 -3.33 4.88
C ALA A 33 -6.57 -2.89 3.52
N HIS A 34 -5.96 -3.29 2.39
CA HIS A 34 -6.30 -2.73 1.08
C HIS A 34 -6.11 -3.77 -0.03
N THR A 35 -7.21 -4.40 -0.45
CA THR A 35 -7.19 -5.33 -1.58
C THR A 35 -8.45 -5.18 -2.44
N HIS A 36 -8.38 -5.67 -3.67
CA HIS A 36 -9.43 -5.56 -4.67
C HIS A 36 -9.79 -6.92 -5.28
N ILE A 37 -11.07 -7.06 -5.62
CA ILE A 37 -11.60 -8.13 -6.47
C ILE A 37 -12.40 -7.45 -7.58
N GLY A 38 -12.28 -7.94 -8.81
CA GLY A 38 -13.10 -7.46 -9.92
C GLY A 38 -12.47 -7.81 -11.26
N GLN A 39 -13.18 -7.45 -12.34
CA GLN A 39 -12.89 -7.95 -13.69
C GLN A 39 -12.93 -6.84 -14.76
N ASN A 40 -13.47 -5.67 -14.46
CA ASN A 40 -13.73 -4.63 -15.46
C ASN A 40 -12.88 -3.38 -15.24
N ASP A 41 -11.80 -3.48 -14.46
CA ASP A 41 -10.96 -2.34 -14.17
C ASP A 41 -10.40 -1.75 -15.47
N PRO A 42 -10.57 -0.44 -15.74
CA PRO A 42 -10.05 0.20 -16.95
C PRO A 42 -8.52 0.14 -17.08
N ASP A 43 -7.79 -0.02 -15.98
CA ASP A 43 -6.34 -0.25 -16.02
C ASP A 43 -6.00 -1.66 -16.55
N GLY A 44 -7.00 -2.54 -16.69
CA GLY A 44 -6.87 -3.91 -17.20
C GLY A 44 -6.59 -4.93 -16.10
N VAL A 45 -6.66 -4.53 -14.84
CA VAL A 45 -6.44 -5.38 -13.68
C VAL A 45 -7.65 -6.26 -13.44
N THR A 46 -7.40 -7.55 -13.19
CA THR A 46 -8.44 -8.51 -12.81
C THR A 46 -7.96 -9.34 -11.63
N CYS A 47 -8.90 -9.70 -10.76
CA CYS A 47 -8.65 -10.61 -9.64
C CYS A 47 -9.95 -11.24 -9.20
N THR A 48 -9.96 -12.57 -9.16
CA THR A 48 -11.03 -13.35 -8.53
C THR A 48 -10.73 -13.56 -7.05
N ARG A 49 -11.73 -13.94 -6.25
CA ARG A 49 -11.50 -14.39 -4.86
C ARG A 49 -10.45 -15.48 -4.73
N ALA A 50 -10.46 -16.47 -5.62
CA ALA A 50 -9.50 -17.58 -5.56
C ALA A 50 -8.07 -17.09 -5.77
N GLU A 51 -7.89 -16.12 -6.68
CA GLU A 51 -6.60 -15.49 -6.96
C GLU A 51 -6.15 -14.63 -5.78
N LEU A 52 -7.03 -13.81 -5.21
CA LEU A 52 -6.72 -13.02 -4.02
C LEU A 52 -6.29 -13.92 -2.85
N LEU A 53 -7.06 -14.97 -2.54
CA LEU A 53 -6.74 -15.90 -1.46
C LEU A 53 -5.41 -16.61 -1.70
N ALA A 54 -5.11 -16.99 -2.95
CA ALA A 54 -3.81 -17.57 -3.31
C ALA A 54 -2.66 -16.56 -3.14
N GLY A 55 -2.88 -15.27 -3.43
CA GLY A 55 -1.93 -14.20 -3.17
C GLY A 55 -1.67 -14.00 -1.68
N LEU A 56 -2.72 -14.02 -0.85
CA LEU A 56 -2.60 -13.97 0.61
C LEU A 56 -1.85 -15.19 1.15
N ASP A 57 -2.16 -16.40 0.68
CA ASP A 57 -1.47 -17.63 1.09
C ASP A 57 0.01 -17.59 0.74
N ARG A 58 0.35 -17.11 -0.46
CA ARG A 58 1.73 -16.94 -0.91
C ARG A 58 2.52 -15.98 -0.02
N ALA A 59 1.89 -14.91 0.45
CA ALA A 59 2.52 -13.94 1.34
C ALA A 59 2.47 -14.35 2.83
N GLY A 60 1.76 -15.43 3.17
CA GLY A 60 1.57 -15.87 4.56
C GLY A 60 0.57 -15.02 5.35
N HIS A 61 -0.37 -14.35 4.67
CA HIS A 61 -1.35 -13.45 5.29
C HIS A 61 -2.64 -14.18 5.69
N ALA A 62 -3.13 -13.89 6.89
CA ALA A 62 -4.31 -14.55 7.44
C ALA A 62 -5.61 -14.08 6.77
N GLY A 63 -5.68 -12.81 6.37
CA GLY A 63 -6.88 -12.21 5.82
C GLY A 63 -6.65 -10.82 5.26
N ALA A 64 -7.74 -10.22 4.76
CA ALA A 64 -7.71 -8.90 4.14
C ALA A 64 -9.05 -8.16 4.24
N VAL A 65 -8.97 -6.84 4.16
CA VAL A 65 -10.07 -5.97 3.78
C VAL A 65 -10.11 -5.88 2.24
N VAL A 66 -11.29 -6.09 1.66
CA VAL A 66 -11.50 -6.20 0.21
C VAL A 66 -12.67 -5.34 -0.28
N PHE A 67 -12.56 -4.82 -1.49
CA PHE A 67 -13.62 -4.06 -2.17
C PHE A 67 -13.52 -4.24 -3.69
N PRO A 68 -14.53 -3.81 -4.47
CA PRO A 68 -14.44 -3.87 -5.92
C PRO A 68 -13.29 -3.02 -6.50
N THR A 69 -12.72 -3.50 -7.62
CA THR A 69 -11.90 -2.68 -8.54
C THR A 69 -12.72 -1.50 -9.11
N HIS A 70 -12.16 -0.68 -9.99
CA HIS A 70 -12.95 0.37 -10.64
C HIS A 70 -14.01 -0.25 -11.57
N GLU A 71 -15.27 0.11 -11.35
CA GLU A 71 -16.42 -0.41 -12.09
C GLU A 71 -17.20 0.77 -12.70
N PRO A 72 -16.89 1.18 -13.96
CA PRO A 72 -17.43 2.39 -14.56
C PRO A 72 -18.96 2.44 -14.68
N ASP A 73 -19.61 1.27 -14.71
CA ASP A 73 -21.07 1.14 -14.80
C ASP A 73 -21.77 1.20 -13.43
N GLY A 74 -21.00 1.43 -12.35
CA GLY A 74 -21.49 1.56 -10.98
C GLY A 74 -21.22 0.34 -10.11
N TYR A 75 -21.28 0.53 -8.79
CA TYR A 75 -20.73 -0.43 -7.82
C TYR A 75 -21.72 -1.42 -7.20
N ALA A 76 -23.03 -1.20 -7.26
CA ALA A 76 -23.99 -1.96 -6.46
C ALA A 76 -23.93 -3.49 -6.70
N ALA A 77 -23.89 -3.91 -7.97
CA ALA A 77 -23.77 -5.33 -8.32
C ALA A 77 -22.42 -5.93 -7.87
N PHE A 78 -21.34 -5.15 -7.95
CA PHE A 78 -19.99 -5.60 -7.60
C PHE A 78 -19.76 -5.62 -6.09
N ASN A 79 -20.30 -4.65 -5.34
CA ASN A 79 -20.35 -4.70 -3.87
C ASN A 79 -21.09 -5.95 -3.40
N ALA A 80 -22.19 -6.32 -4.07
CA ALA A 80 -22.91 -7.55 -3.78
C ALA A 80 -22.09 -8.82 -4.09
N ALA A 81 -21.37 -8.83 -5.21
CA ALA A 81 -20.49 -9.94 -5.58
C ALA A 81 -19.31 -10.09 -4.59
N VAL A 82 -18.62 -9.00 -4.26
CA VAL A 82 -17.50 -9.00 -3.31
C VAL A 82 -17.95 -9.42 -1.90
N ARG A 83 -19.16 -9.02 -1.48
CA ARG A 83 -19.76 -9.52 -0.23
C ARG A 83 -19.99 -11.03 -0.26
N ALA A 84 -20.50 -11.57 -1.36
CA ALA A 84 -20.69 -13.01 -1.52
C ALA A 84 -19.34 -13.75 -1.49
N ASP A 85 -18.32 -13.18 -2.13
CA ASP A 85 -16.95 -13.70 -2.08
C ASP A 85 -16.37 -13.67 -0.66
N ALA A 86 -16.57 -12.58 0.08
CA ALA A 86 -16.13 -12.50 1.46
C ALA A 86 -16.82 -13.54 2.36
N ALA A 87 -18.13 -13.76 2.19
CA ALA A 87 -18.85 -14.82 2.89
C ALA A 87 -18.30 -16.23 2.55
N ALA A 88 -17.87 -16.45 1.31
CA ALA A 88 -17.26 -17.69 0.84
C ALA A 88 -15.76 -17.84 1.19
N SER A 89 -15.16 -16.87 1.89
CA SER A 89 -13.72 -16.88 2.23
C SER A 89 -13.36 -17.65 3.50
N GLY A 90 -14.34 -18.20 4.22
CA GLY A 90 -14.11 -18.83 5.52
C GLY A 90 -13.73 -17.82 6.62
N GLY A 91 -14.18 -16.57 6.50
CA GLY A 91 -13.90 -15.52 7.47
C GLY A 91 -12.56 -14.80 7.28
N ARG A 92 -11.83 -15.07 6.20
CA ARG A 92 -10.56 -14.41 5.88
C ARG A 92 -10.72 -13.00 5.30
N LEU A 93 -11.86 -12.69 4.70
CA LEU A 93 -12.11 -11.40 4.06
C LEU A 93 -13.15 -10.58 4.84
N ARG A 94 -12.94 -9.26 4.88
CA ARG A 94 -13.90 -8.24 5.35
C ARG A 94 -14.11 -7.22 4.26
N THR A 95 -15.33 -6.70 4.09
CA THR A 95 -15.63 -5.85 2.93
C THR A 95 -15.69 -4.36 3.28
N LEU A 96 -15.18 -3.50 2.40
CA LEU A 96 -15.63 -2.11 2.31
C LEU A 96 -16.65 -1.99 1.17
N VAL A 97 -17.62 -1.10 1.34
CA VAL A 97 -18.52 -0.71 0.25
C VAL A 97 -17.80 0.35 -0.59
N ARG A 98 -17.56 0.08 -1.87
CA ARG A 98 -17.05 1.12 -2.77
C ARG A 98 -18.22 1.90 -3.35
N VAL A 99 -18.12 3.23 -3.34
CA VAL A 99 -19.16 4.12 -3.87
C VAL A 99 -18.55 5.26 -4.66
N ASP A 100 -19.26 5.69 -5.70
CA ASP A 100 -18.99 6.95 -6.41
C ASP A 100 -19.85 8.06 -5.77
N PRO A 101 -19.25 9.08 -5.13
CA PRO A 101 -19.98 10.22 -4.56
C PRO A 101 -20.82 11.03 -5.55
N GLY A 102 -20.53 10.94 -6.86
CA GLY A 102 -21.33 11.54 -7.93
C GLY A 102 -22.62 10.79 -8.24
N HIS A 103 -22.73 9.52 -7.83
CA HIS A 103 -23.93 8.72 -8.02
C HIS A 103 -25.03 9.11 -7.01
N PRO A 104 -26.30 9.30 -7.44
CA PRO A 104 -27.38 9.77 -6.55
C PRO A 104 -27.63 8.85 -5.34
N ASP A 105 -27.41 7.54 -5.52
CA ASP A 105 -27.66 6.54 -4.48
C ASP A 105 -26.44 6.22 -3.60
N ALA A 106 -25.34 6.97 -3.69
CA ALA A 106 -24.07 6.65 -3.02
C ALA A 106 -24.20 6.43 -1.50
N VAL A 107 -24.95 7.30 -0.82
CA VAL A 107 -25.17 7.20 0.64
C VAL A 107 -26.06 6.00 0.99
N GLU A 108 -27.08 5.72 0.17
CA GLU A 108 -27.98 4.59 0.40
C GLU A 108 -27.29 3.25 0.13
N GLU A 109 -26.44 3.17 -0.89
CA GLU A 109 -25.59 2.00 -1.16
C GLU A 109 -24.62 1.75 0.00
N ALA A 110 -23.95 2.80 0.50
CA ALA A 110 -23.08 2.70 1.68
C ALA A 110 -23.85 2.20 2.91
N ARG A 111 -25.03 2.77 3.18
CA ARG A 111 -25.91 2.35 4.29
C ARG A 111 -26.29 0.87 4.15
N ALA A 112 -26.76 0.46 2.98
CA ALA A 112 -27.16 -0.93 2.73
C ALA A 112 -25.99 -1.90 2.91
N GLY A 113 -24.79 -1.54 2.45
CA GLY A 113 -23.61 -2.38 2.62
C GLY A 113 -23.14 -2.49 4.07
N LEU A 114 -23.22 -1.42 4.86
CA LEU A 114 -22.96 -1.45 6.31
C LEU A 114 -23.94 -2.36 7.05
N GLU A 115 -25.25 -2.27 6.75
CA GLU A 115 -26.26 -3.17 7.33
C GLU A 115 -26.07 -4.63 6.88
N ALA A 116 -25.45 -4.85 5.71
CA ALA A 116 -25.06 -6.16 5.21
C ALA A 116 -23.71 -6.68 5.75
N GLY A 117 -23.09 -5.96 6.69
CA GLY A 117 -21.88 -6.38 7.41
C GLY A 117 -20.55 -5.87 6.83
N ALA A 118 -20.57 -4.91 5.91
CA ALA A 118 -19.35 -4.20 5.54
C ALA A 118 -18.78 -3.44 6.74
N VAL A 119 -17.45 -3.36 6.84
CA VAL A 119 -16.74 -2.70 7.95
C VAL A 119 -16.47 -1.22 7.67
N GLY A 120 -16.90 -0.70 6.52
CA GLY A 120 -16.63 0.66 6.12
C GLY A 120 -16.90 0.94 4.64
N VAL A 121 -16.39 2.08 4.17
CA VAL A 121 -16.57 2.61 2.81
C VAL A 121 -15.21 2.90 2.16
N LYS A 122 -15.10 2.63 0.86
CA LYS A 122 -13.97 2.96 0.00
C LYS A 122 -14.34 4.07 -0.95
N LEU A 123 -13.48 5.08 -1.05
CA LEU A 123 -13.60 6.19 -2.00
C LEU A 123 -12.36 6.28 -2.89
N HIS A 124 -12.54 6.66 -4.15
CA HIS A 124 -11.44 6.87 -5.07
C HIS A 124 -11.63 8.11 -5.96
N PRO A 125 -11.23 9.31 -5.49
CA PRO A 125 -11.47 10.60 -6.18
C PRO A 125 -11.09 10.64 -7.67
N ARG A 126 -9.98 9.99 -8.05
CA ARG A 126 -9.46 10.05 -9.42
C ARG A 126 -10.26 9.21 -10.42
N SER A 127 -10.44 7.91 -10.14
CA SER A 127 -11.24 7.01 -10.99
C SER A 127 -12.69 7.45 -11.07
N ASP A 128 -13.24 7.91 -9.95
CA ASP A 128 -14.66 8.25 -9.84
C ASP A 128 -14.91 9.75 -10.13
N ALA A 129 -13.87 10.45 -10.59
CA ALA A 129 -13.89 11.83 -11.10
C ALA A 129 -14.59 12.88 -10.20
N PHE A 130 -14.36 12.81 -8.88
CA PHE A 130 -14.87 13.81 -7.93
C PHE A 130 -13.74 14.57 -7.22
N GLY A 131 -14.02 15.82 -6.84
CA GLY A 131 -13.11 16.68 -6.08
C GLY A 131 -13.49 16.76 -4.60
N LEU A 132 -12.56 17.27 -3.78
CA LEU A 132 -12.81 17.58 -2.37
C LEU A 132 -12.72 19.09 -2.12
N PRO A 133 -13.53 19.66 -1.21
CA PRO A 133 -14.60 19.02 -0.43
C PRO A 133 -15.80 18.59 -1.28
N HIS A 134 -16.60 17.63 -0.80
CA HIS A 134 -17.76 17.10 -1.52
C HIS A 134 -18.93 16.81 -0.55
N PRO A 135 -20.16 17.29 -0.82
CA PRO A 135 -21.28 17.15 0.12
C PRO A 135 -21.67 15.68 0.37
N THR A 136 -21.62 14.82 -0.65
CA THR A 136 -21.86 13.37 -0.46
C THR A 136 -20.78 12.73 0.40
N VAL A 137 -19.54 13.21 0.35
CA VAL A 137 -18.46 12.68 1.19
C VAL A 137 -18.67 13.09 2.65
N ASP A 138 -19.10 14.33 2.89
CA ASP A 138 -19.51 14.78 4.23
C ASP A 138 -20.67 13.93 4.76
N ALA A 139 -21.69 13.67 3.93
CA ALA A 139 -22.83 12.83 4.31
C ALA A 139 -22.44 11.36 4.58
N LEU A 140 -21.45 10.82 3.86
CA LEU A 140 -20.87 9.50 4.15
C LEU A 140 -20.11 9.51 5.48
N GLY A 141 -19.41 10.59 5.81
CA GLY A 141 -18.79 10.81 7.11
C GLY A 141 -19.83 10.80 8.24
N ASP A 142 -20.92 11.56 8.09
CA ASP A 142 -22.04 11.60 9.04
C ASP A 142 -22.64 10.20 9.23
N LEU A 143 -22.93 9.49 8.13
CA LEU A 143 -23.45 8.11 8.15
C LEU A 143 -22.54 7.16 8.93
N LEU A 144 -21.23 7.20 8.68
CA LEU A 144 -20.26 6.33 9.34
C LEU A 144 -20.10 6.71 10.82
N GLY A 145 -20.09 8.00 11.13
CA GLY A 145 -20.07 8.50 12.50
C GLY A 145 -21.26 7.99 13.31
N GLU A 146 -22.48 8.16 12.79
CA GLU A 146 -23.71 7.64 13.41
C GLU A 146 -23.69 6.11 13.54
N TRP A 147 -23.24 5.41 12.49
CA TRP A 147 -23.15 3.96 12.50
C TRP A 147 -22.19 3.48 13.59
N GLY A 148 -21.03 4.11 13.74
CA GLY A 148 -20.04 3.69 14.73
C GLY A 148 -20.48 3.90 16.17
N VAL A 149 -21.19 5.01 16.45
CA VAL A 149 -21.82 5.23 17.76
C VAL A 149 -22.86 4.15 18.06
N ARG A 150 -23.69 3.78 17.07
CA ARG A 150 -24.75 2.77 17.22
C ARG A 150 -24.20 1.36 17.37
N SER A 151 -23.16 1.00 16.62
CA SER A 151 -22.59 -0.35 16.59
C SER A 151 -21.56 -0.59 17.70
N GLY A 152 -21.00 0.48 18.29
CA GLY A 152 -19.88 0.40 19.21
C GLY A 152 -18.58 0.01 18.53
N ARG A 153 -18.45 0.20 17.21
CA ARG A 153 -17.29 -0.13 16.39
C ARG A 153 -16.92 1.07 15.53
N ASP A 154 -15.64 1.36 15.38
CA ASP A 154 -15.21 2.44 14.49
C ASP A 154 -15.17 1.94 13.04
N PRO A 155 -16.06 2.39 12.14
CA PRO A 155 -16.00 1.97 10.75
C PRO A 155 -14.83 2.63 10.02
N ILE A 156 -14.41 1.99 8.93
CA ILE A 156 -13.31 2.47 8.08
C ILE A 156 -13.88 3.40 6.99
N LEU A 157 -13.22 4.54 6.77
CA LEU A 157 -13.39 5.34 5.56
C LEU A 157 -12.04 5.39 4.83
N LEU A 158 -11.88 4.57 3.80
CA LEU A 158 -10.62 4.46 3.06
C LEU A 158 -10.64 5.35 1.83
N PHE A 159 -9.75 6.34 1.79
CA PHE A 159 -9.52 7.17 0.61
C PHE A 159 -8.36 6.61 -0.19
N HIS A 160 -8.54 6.54 -1.51
CA HIS A 160 -7.39 6.56 -2.40
C HIS A 160 -6.62 7.87 -2.15
N ALA A 161 -5.36 7.79 -1.73
CA ALA A 161 -4.52 8.96 -1.48
C ALA A 161 -3.19 8.93 -2.26
N GLY A 162 -3.18 8.17 -3.37
CA GLY A 162 -2.13 8.24 -4.40
C GLY A 162 -2.14 9.59 -5.13
N ARG A 163 -1.31 9.74 -6.18
CA ARG A 163 -1.04 11.02 -6.87
C ARG A 163 -2.29 11.80 -7.34
N GLY A 164 -2.24 13.13 -7.24
CA GLY A 164 -3.09 14.04 -8.02
C GLY A 164 -4.51 14.21 -7.50
N ILE A 165 -4.70 14.30 -6.18
CA ILE A 165 -6.01 14.56 -5.56
C ILE A 165 -5.94 15.91 -4.84
N PRO A 166 -6.44 17.00 -5.44
CA PRO A 166 -6.41 18.31 -4.81
C PRO A 166 -7.15 18.32 -3.47
N ALA A 167 -6.55 18.99 -2.48
CA ALA A 167 -7.13 19.24 -1.16
C ALA A 167 -7.53 17.99 -0.34
N LEU A 168 -6.94 16.82 -0.64
CA LEU A 168 -7.26 15.58 0.08
C LEU A 168 -6.89 15.68 1.56
N GLY A 169 -5.67 16.11 1.87
CA GLY A 169 -5.17 16.26 3.25
C GLY A 169 -6.06 17.17 4.10
N PRO A 170 -6.28 18.45 3.72
CA PRO A 170 -7.17 19.35 4.47
C PRO A 170 -8.59 18.80 4.64
N SER A 171 -9.14 18.13 3.63
CA SER A 171 -10.50 17.56 3.71
C SER A 171 -10.55 16.34 4.63
N ALA A 172 -9.55 15.46 4.56
CA ALA A 172 -9.41 14.31 5.45
C ALA A 172 -9.24 14.73 6.91
N VAL A 173 -8.45 15.78 7.18
CA VAL A 173 -8.30 16.35 8.52
C VAL A 173 -9.64 16.87 9.05
N ALA A 174 -10.38 17.64 8.26
CA ALA A 174 -11.69 18.17 8.67
C ALA A 174 -12.72 17.05 8.94
N LEU A 175 -12.70 15.98 8.14
CA LEU A 175 -13.54 14.80 8.36
C LEU A 175 -13.14 14.05 9.64
N ALA A 176 -11.84 13.86 9.86
CA ALA A 176 -11.33 13.18 11.05
C ALA A 176 -11.65 13.95 12.34
N GLU A 177 -11.58 15.29 12.32
CA GLU A 177 -12.00 16.15 13.43
C GLU A 177 -13.50 16.03 13.73
N ARG A 178 -14.33 15.96 12.68
CA ARG A 178 -15.79 15.86 12.81
C ARG A 178 -16.25 14.48 13.29
N HIS A 179 -15.55 13.43 12.89
CA HIS A 179 -15.94 12.04 13.14
C HIS A 179 -14.83 11.26 13.86
N PRO A 180 -14.56 11.54 15.15
CA PRO A 180 -13.48 10.90 15.91
C PRO A 180 -13.62 9.37 16.04
N ASN A 181 -14.83 8.84 15.82
CA ASN A 181 -15.15 7.41 15.84
C ASN A 181 -15.14 6.76 14.43
N VAL A 182 -14.59 7.41 13.42
CA VAL A 182 -14.39 6.85 12.07
C VAL A 182 -12.90 6.76 11.79
N ARG A 183 -12.43 5.57 11.42
CA ARG A 183 -11.03 5.33 11.04
C ARG A 183 -10.83 5.75 9.59
N LEU A 184 -10.40 6.99 9.39
CA LEU A 184 -10.15 7.54 8.07
C LEU A 184 -8.76 7.09 7.61
N ILE A 185 -8.68 6.16 6.67
CA ILE A 185 -7.43 5.62 6.15
C ILE A 185 -7.07 6.32 4.84
N LEU A 186 -5.93 7.01 4.79
CA LEU A 186 -5.31 7.52 3.57
C LEU A 186 -4.41 6.45 2.96
N ALA A 187 -4.81 5.90 1.81
CA ALA A 187 -4.05 4.87 1.13
C ALA A 187 -2.72 5.36 0.56
N HIS A 188 -1.82 4.44 0.21
CA HIS A 188 -0.60 4.78 -0.52
C HIS A 188 0.25 5.81 0.21
N THR A 189 0.46 5.56 1.51
CA THR A 189 1.20 6.44 2.44
C THR A 189 0.65 7.87 2.50
N GLY A 190 -0.57 8.14 2.05
CA GLY A 190 -1.11 9.50 1.95
C GLY A 190 -0.30 10.41 1.02
N VAL A 191 0.41 9.86 0.04
CA VAL A 191 1.47 10.57 -0.72
C VAL A 191 1.02 11.88 -1.37
N SER A 192 -0.27 12.05 -1.72
CA SER A 192 -0.77 13.32 -2.28
C SER A 192 -0.54 14.52 -1.35
N ASP A 193 -0.62 14.32 -0.04
CA ASP A 193 -0.51 15.39 0.95
C ASP A 193 0.35 14.99 2.17
N LEU A 194 1.23 13.99 2.02
CA LEU A 194 2.03 13.44 3.13
C LEU A 194 2.85 14.52 3.86
N GLY A 195 3.32 15.55 3.15
CA GLY A 195 4.01 16.70 3.73
C GLY A 195 3.15 17.63 4.59
N LEU A 196 1.82 17.49 4.57
CA LEU A 196 0.88 18.40 5.24
C LEU A 196 0.12 17.74 6.41
N VAL A 197 0.13 16.40 6.49
CA VAL A 197 -0.75 15.64 7.39
C VAL A 197 -0.09 15.14 8.67
N ALA A 198 1.22 15.29 8.83
CA ALA A 198 1.95 14.82 10.01
C ALA A 198 1.52 15.51 11.32
N GLU A 199 1.42 16.85 11.32
CA GLU A 199 0.97 17.59 12.51
C GLU A 199 -0.48 17.24 12.87
N PRO A 200 -1.45 17.25 11.94
CA PRO A 200 -2.80 16.80 12.23
C PRO A 200 -2.87 15.36 12.74
N ALA A 201 -2.14 14.44 12.12
CA ALA A 201 -2.11 13.03 12.52
C ALA A 201 -1.67 12.86 13.98
N SER A 202 -0.74 13.69 14.48
CA SER A 202 -0.30 13.65 15.89
C SER A 202 -1.39 13.99 16.91
N ARG A 203 -2.46 14.69 16.48
CA ARG A 203 -3.60 15.09 17.32
C ARG A 203 -4.88 14.31 17.04
N LEU A 204 -4.94 13.63 15.89
CA LEU A 204 -6.12 12.95 15.36
C LEU A 204 -5.83 11.45 15.23
N PRO A 205 -6.00 10.65 16.31
CA PRO A 205 -5.65 9.23 16.31
C PRO A 205 -6.52 8.38 15.35
N ASN A 206 -7.58 8.96 14.78
CA ASN A 206 -8.46 8.36 13.80
C ASN A 206 -8.10 8.71 12.34
N LEU A 207 -7.08 9.56 12.12
CA LEU A 207 -6.48 9.78 10.80
C LEU A 207 -5.36 8.75 10.58
N CYS A 208 -5.67 7.70 9.86
CA CYS A 208 -4.82 6.53 9.64
C CYS A 208 -4.25 6.50 8.21
N PHE A 209 -3.26 5.64 7.98
CA PHE A 209 -2.52 5.49 6.73
C PHE A 209 -2.30 4.03 6.43
N ASP A 210 -2.30 3.67 5.15
CA ASP A 210 -1.88 2.35 4.72
C ASP A 210 -0.50 2.35 4.05
N THR A 211 0.14 1.18 4.01
CA THR A 211 1.51 1.02 3.50
C THR A 211 1.58 0.64 2.02
N SER A 212 0.49 0.72 1.25
CA SER A 212 0.43 0.24 -0.14
C SER A 212 1.17 1.17 -1.11
N TRP A 213 2.48 1.25 -0.98
CA TRP A 213 3.34 2.12 -1.76
C TRP A 213 4.70 1.46 -2.03
N TRP A 214 5.50 2.09 -2.87
CA TRP A 214 6.75 1.51 -3.37
C TRP A 214 7.96 2.44 -3.25
N GLN A 215 7.74 3.75 -3.16
CA GLN A 215 8.83 4.71 -3.12
C GLN A 215 9.33 4.84 -1.68
N VAL A 216 10.64 4.59 -1.50
CA VAL A 216 11.23 4.42 -0.16
C VAL A 216 11.21 5.69 0.69
N ASP A 217 11.40 6.88 0.11
CA ASP A 217 11.44 8.13 0.87
C ASP A 217 10.04 8.53 1.39
N ASP A 218 8.99 8.33 0.60
CA ASP A 218 7.59 8.53 1.01
C ASP A 218 7.25 7.59 2.18
N MET A 219 7.64 6.31 2.07
CA MET A 219 7.45 5.35 3.16
C MET A 219 8.23 5.77 4.41
N LEU A 220 9.52 6.13 4.29
CA LEU A 220 10.34 6.56 5.42
C LEU A 220 9.79 7.84 6.07
N GLN A 221 9.29 8.80 5.29
CA GLN A 221 8.62 9.98 5.81
C GLN A 221 7.38 9.59 6.63
N MET A 222 6.54 8.68 6.14
CA MET A 222 5.38 8.20 6.89
C MET A 222 5.81 7.55 8.22
N TYR A 223 6.75 6.60 8.20
CA TYR A 223 7.19 5.91 9.42
C TYR A 223 7.89 6.82 10.43
N ALA A 224 8.50 7.92 9.98
CA ALA A 224 9.16 8.88 10.85
C ALA A 224 8.22 9.97 11.39
N THR A 225 7.15 10.32 10.66
CA THR A 225 6.32 11.50 10.99
C THR A 225 4.89 11.18 11.41
N ILE A 226 4.41 9.95 11.18
CA ILE A 226 3.09 9.49 11.60
C ILE A 226 3.22 8.60 12.85
N PRO A 227 2.35 8.76 13.88
CA PRO A 227 2.35 7.86 15.02
C PRO A 227 2.12 6.39 14.58
N PRO A 228 2.91 5.44 15.08
CA PRO A 228 2.88 4.05 14.61
C PRO A 228 1.51 3.37 14.75
N GLY A 229 0.68 3.78 15.72
CA GLY A 229 -0.68 3.26 15.90
C GLY A 229 -1.64 3.60 14.76
N GLN A 230 -1.27 4.53 13.88
CA GLN A 230 -2.08 4.99 12.75
C GLN A 230 -1.65 4.35 11.42
N ILE A 231 -0.65 3.46 11.40
CA ILE A 231 -0.12 2.84 10.18
C ILE A 231 -0.60 1.40 10.08
N HIS A 232 -1.23 1.04 8.95
CA HIS A 232 -1.77 -0.29 8.67
C HIS A 232 -1.09 -0.93 7.46
N TYR A 233 -0.64 -2.18 7.60
CA TYR A 233 -0.14 -2.95 6.48
C TYR A 233 -1.18 -3.05 5.36
N ALA A 234 -0.73 -2.83 4.12
CA ALA A 234 -1.53 -2.94 2.91
C ALA A 234 -0.66 -3.24 1.69
N SER A 235 -1.17 -4.08 0.78
CA SER A 235 -0.48 -4.41 -0.47
C SER A 235 -1.07 -3.78 -1.73
N ASP A 236 -2.33 -3.34 -1.70
CA ASP A 236 -3.09 -2.98 -2.90
C ASP A 236 -3.17 -4.15 -3.91
N MET A 237 -3.31 -5.38 -3.41
CA MET A 237 -3.48 -6.55 -4.27
C MET A 237 -4.77 -6.39 -5.09
N PRO A 238 -4.79 -6.69 -6.39
CA PRO A 238 -3.75 -7.38 -7.17
C PRO A 238 -2.74 -6.46 -7.91
N TYR A 239 -2.76 -5.15 -7.68
CA TYR A 239 -1.83 -4.21 -8.34
C TYR A 239 -0.39 -4.43 -7.88
N GLY A 240 -0.20 -4.79 -6.59
CA GLY A 240 1.06 -5.20 -6.00
C GLY A 240 1.01 -6.61 -5.40
N GLY A 241 2.18 -7.20 -5.15
CA GLY A 241 2.33 -8.48 -4.46
C GLY A 241 2.50 -8.32 -2.95
N GLY A 242 1.93 -9.25 -2.17
CA GLY A 242 2.01 -9.21 -0.70
C GLY A 242 3.42 -9.46 -0.14
N VAL A 243 4.28 -10.18 -0.88
CA VAL A 243 5.67 -10.43 -0.44
C VAL A 243 6.48 -9.14 -0.53
N PHE A 244 6.38 -8.41 -1.64
CA PHE A 244 7.02 -7.10 -1.76
C PHE A 244 6.49 -6.10 -0.72
N ALA A 245 5.17 -5.98 -0.58
CA ALA A 245 4.57 -5.00 0.32
C ALA A 245 4.97 -5.23 1.79
N SER A 246 4.96 -6.49 2.26
CA SER A 246 5.39 -6.82 3.62
C SER A 246 6.90 -6.64 3.81
N LEU A 247 7.72 -6.96 2.81
CA LEU A 247 9.16 -6.63 2.81
C LEU A 247 9.39 -5.12 2.99
N ALA A 248 8.67 -4.30 2.23
CA ALA A 248 8.79 -2.85 2.28
C ALA A 248 8.40 -2.30 3.66
N LEU A 249 7.28 -2.78 4.24
CA LEU A 249 6.87 -2.41 5.60
C LEU A 249 7.97 -2.71 6.61
N MET A 250 8.44 -3.96 6.65
CA MET A 250 9.41 -4.39 7.67
C MET A 250 10.71 -3.59 7.58
N ARG A 251 11.24 -3.40 6.38
CA ARG A 251 12.51 -2.70 6.18
C ARG A 251 12.40 -1.21 6.50
N CYS A 252 11.34 -0.55 6.03
CA CYS A 252 11.15 0.88 6.29
C CYS A 252 10.84 1.15 7.77
N ALA A 253 10.05 0.29 8.43
CA ALA A 253 9.76 0.44 9.85
C ALA A 253 11.03 0.27 10.70
N VAL A 254 11.87 -0.75 10.42
CA VAL A 254 13.17 -0.94 11.09
C VAL A 254 14.11 0.24 10.81
N GLN A 255 14.16 0.73 9.58
CA GLN A 255 14.97 1.91 9.25
C GLN A 255 14.54 3.15 10.05
N ALA A 256 13.24 3.31 10.29
CA ALA A 256 12.68 4.37 11.12
C ALA A 256 12.80 4.12 12.64
N GLY A 257 13.42 3.02 13.06
CA GLY A 257 13.69 2.70 14.46
C GLY A 257 12.56 2.00 15.20
N HIS A 258 11.54 1.51 14.50
CA HIS A 258 10.46 0.74 15.12
C HIS A 258 10.94 -0.66 15.53
N GLY A 259 10.64 -1.05 16.77
CA GLY A 259 10.96 -2.37 17.30
C GLY A 259 9.98 -3.46 16.84
N PRO A 260 10.33 -4.75 16.99
CA PRO A 260 9.55 -5.87 16.43
C PRO A 260 8.06 -5.90 16.82
N ASP A 261 7.73 -5.56 18.07
CA ASP A 261 6.33 -5.55 18.53
C ASP A 261 5.50 -4.45 17.86
N VAL A 262 6.12 -3.29 17.59
CA VAL A 262 5.47 -2.19 16.87
C VAL A 262 5.26 -2.58 15.40
N VAL A 263 6.26 -3.21 14.78
CA VAL A 263 6.14 -3.72 13.40
C VAL A 263 5.03 -4.79 13.31
N ALA A 264 4.94 -5.70 14.29
CA ALA A 264 3.86 -6.69 14.36
C ALA A 264 2.48 -6.06 14.56
N ALA A 265 2.40 -4.95 15.31
CA ALA A 265 1.16 -4.21 15.44
C ALA A 265 0.71 -3.61 14.11
N MET A 266 1.62 -2.98 13.35
CA MET A 266 1.35 -2.47 12.00
C MET A 266 0.98 -3.58 11.01
N ALA A 267 1.62 -4.75 11.12
CA ALA A 267 1.43 -5.90 10.25
C ALA A 267 0.01 -6.48 10.28
N GLY A 268 -0.68 -6.39 11.42
CA GLY A 268 -2.06 -6.88 11.51
C GLY A 268 -2.76 -6.68 12.84
N ALA A 269 -2.05 -6.60 13.98
CA ALA A 269 -2.72 -6.50 15.28
C ALA A 269 -3.57 -5.23 15.41
N GLN A 270 -3.12 -4.10 14.87
CA GLN A 270 -3.91 -2.87 14.87
C GLN A 270 -5.18 -2.99 14.03
N LEU A 271 -5.06 -3.55 12.81
CA LEU A 271 -6.22 -3.75 11.94
C LEU A 271 -7.22 -4.75 12.56
N GLN A 272 -6.75 -5.84 13.16
CA GLN A 272 -7.60 -6.82 13.83
C GLN A 272 -8.47 -6.15 14.92
N ARG A 273 -7.88 -5.28 15.74
CA ARG A 273 -8.60 -4.55 16.79
C ARG A 273 -9.68 -3.65 16.21
N VAL A 274 -9.38 -2.92 15.12
CA VAL A 274 -10.38 -2.12 14.40
C VAL A 274 -11.54 -3.00 13.91
N LEU A 275 -11.24 -4.15 13.30
CA LEU A 275 -12.24 -5.06 12.77
C LEU A 275 -13.11 -5.72 13.85
N ASP A 276 -12.54 -5.96 15.03
CA ASP A 276 -13.23 -6.57 16.17
C ASP A 276 -13.97 -5.54 17.03
N GLY A 277 -13.77 -4.24 16.80
CA GLY A 277 -14.33 -3.16 17.61
C GLY A 277 -13.62 -2.99 18.96
N GLU A 278 -12.36 -3.41 19.04
CA GLU A 278 -11.53 -3.21 20.21
C GLU A 278 -10.82 -1.85 20.18
N PRO A 279 -10.53 -1.24 21.34
CA PRO A 279 -9.77 0.01 21.38
C PRO A 279 -8.41 -0.14 20.70
N PRO A 280 -7.96 0.81 19.87
CA PRO A 280 -6.66 0.73 19.20
C PRO A 280 -5.50 0.73 20.21
N LEU A 281 -4.39 0.12 19.82
CA LEU A 281 -3.14 0.18 20.57
C LEU A 281 -2.55 1.59 20.50
N ASP A 282 -2.18 2.12 21.66
CA ASP A 282 -1.28 3.28 21.73
C ASP A 282 0.16 2.80 21.60
N LEU A 283 0.76 3.06 20.44
CA LEU A 283 2.13 2.69 20.11
C LEU A 283 3.11 3.87 20.29
N GLY A 284 2.66 4.95 20.93
CA GLY A 284 3.44 6.16 21.15
C GLY A 284 3.41 7.14 19.97
N PRO A 285 4.13 8.27 20.08
CA PRO A 285 4.20 9.29 19.05
C PRO A 285 5.05 8.84 17.85
N ALA A 286 5.01 9.64 16.78
CA ALA A 286 5.93 9.49 15.66
C ALA A 286 7.40 9.60 16.15
N PRO A 287 8.34 8.79 15.63
CA PRO A 287 9.73 8.81 16.10
C PRO A 287 10.51 10.10 15.78
N GLY A 288 10.09 10.85 14.75
CA GLY A 288 10.73 12.08 14.30
C GLY A 288 11.90 11.86 13.34
N GLU A 289 12.36 12.92 12.67
CA GLU A 289 13.37 12.85 11.59
C GLU A 289 14.75 12.33 12.03
N ALA A 290 15.11 12.50 13.30
CA ALA A 290 16.41 12.12 13.83
C ALA A 290 16.69 10.61 13.68
N VAL A 291 15.63 9.80 13.65
CA VAL A 291 15.74 8.35 13.44
C VAL A 291 16.22 7.98 12.04
N LEU A 292 16.17 8.88 11.05
CA LEU A 292 16.60 8.59 9.68
C LEU A 292 18.09 8.94 9.43
N ALA A 293 18.84 9.30 10.47
CA ALA A 293 20.27 9.54 10.36
C ALA A 293 21.02 8.31 9.82
N ASP A 294 21.93 8.52 8.87
CA ASP A 294 22.77 7.47 8.29
C ASP A 294 24.24 7.81 8.57
N ASP A 295 24.88 6.97 9.39
CA ASP A 295 26.27 7.10 9.85
C ASP A 295 27.28 6.42 8.91
N ARG A 296 26.81 5.82 7.81
CA ARG A 296 27.70 5.21 6.81
C ARG A 296 28.62 6.26 6.17
N PRO A 297 29.77 5.84 5.59
CA PRO A 297 30.64 6.72 4.84
C PRO A 297 29.88 7.56 3.80
N LEU A 298 30.27 8.83 3.62
CA LEU A 298 29.58 9.76 2.71
C LEU A 298 29.38 9.16 1.31
N ILE A 299 30.40 8.49 0.77
CA ILE A 299 30.33 7.91 -0.57
C ILE A 299 29.26 6.80 -0.66
N ALA A 300 29.09 5.96 0.36
CA ALA A 300 28.06 4.92 0.40
C ALA A 300 26.64 5.53 0.50
N ARG A 301 26.51 6.60 1.27
CA ARG A 301 25.23 7.35 1.40
C ARG A 301 24.84 8.00 0.07
N LEU A 302 25.79 8.66 -0.60
CA LEU A 302 25.56 9.25 -1.92
C LEU A 302 25.27 8.19 -2.99
N ALA A 303 25.96 7.05 -2.94
CA ALA A 303 25.69 5.91 -3.81
C ALA A 303 24.27 5.39 -3.65
N SER A 304 23.81 5.19 -2.41
CA SER A 304 22.44 4.75 -2.11
C SER A 304 21.40 5.75 -2.66
N ARG A 305 21.60 7.06 -2.44
CA ARG A 305 20.71 8.11 -2.96
C ARG A 305 20.64 8.13 -4.49
N ARG A 306 21.80 7.97 -5.15
CA ARG A 306 21.86 7.86 -6.62
C ARG A 306 21.12 6.63 -7.11
N ALA A 307 21.35 5.47 -6.48
CA ALA A 307 20.65 4.23 -6.81
C ALA A 307 19.13 4.40 -6.68
N ILE A 308 18.64 4.96 -5.55
CA ILE A 308 17.21 5.25 -5.33
C ILE A 308 16.64 6.14 -6.45
N SER A 309 17.35 7.22 -6.81
CA SER A 309 16.91 8.14 -7.87
C SER A 309 16.76 7.44 -9.22
N TYR A 310 17.77 6.66 -9.62
CA TYR A 310 17.72 5.93 -10.89
C TYR A 310 16.68 4.80 -10.88
N LEU A 311 16.57 4.06 -9.77
CA LEU A 311 15.54 3.03 -9.61
C LEU A 311 14.14 3.64 -9.66
N GLY A 312 13.91 4.81 -9.07
CA GLY A 312 12.63 5.51 -9.20
C GLY A 312 12.26 5.87 -10.64
N ILE A 313 13.24 6.27 -11.46
CA ILE A 313 13.04 6.51 -12.90
C ILE A 313 12.69 5.18 -13.60
N ALA A 314 13.43 4.11 -13.30
CA ALA A 314 13.19 2.79 -13.89
C ALA A 314 11.81 2.22 -13.50
N SER A 315 11.37 2.40 -12.24
CA SER A 315 10.02 2.00 -11.78
C SER A 315 8.93 2.70 -12.59
N LEU A 316 9.04 4.02 -12.75
CA LEU A 316 8.07 4.79 -13.53
C LEU A 316 8.07 4.40 -15.01
N GLY A 317 9.25 4.16 -15.59
CA GLY A 317 9.37 3.56 -16.92
C GLY A 317 8.59 2.25 -16.99
N SER A 318 8.83 1.34 -16.04
CA SER A 318 8.16 0.04 -15.97
C SER A 318 6.63 0.14 -15.89
N PHE A 319 6.10 0.98 -15.00
CA PHE A 319 4.65 1.16 -14.83
C PHE A 319 3.93 1.75 -16.04
N HIS A 320 4.66 2.49 -16.90
CA HIS A 320 4.10 3.15 -18.07
C HIS A 320 4.54 2.52 -19.39
N GLY A 321 5.24 1.38 -19.35
CA GLY A 321 5.81 0.74 -20.54
C GLY A 321 6.87 1.57 -21.27
N GLY A 322 7.55 2.46 -20.54
CA GLY A 322 8.68 3.24 -21.01
C GLY A 322 10.04 2.54 -20.81
N PRO A 323 11.15 3.20 -21.20
CA PRO A 323 12.50 2.62 -21.11
C PRO A 323 12.94 2.42 -19.66
N VAL A 324 13.63 1.31 -19.40
CA VAL A 324 14.07 0.89 -18.05
C VAL A 324 15.57 0.59 -17.98
N GLU A 325 16.20 0.31 -19.11
CA GLU A 325 17.55 -0.24 -19.21
C GLU A 325 18.64 0.74 -18.80
N GLU A 326 18.55 1.98 -19.28
CA GLU A 326 19.49 3.05 -18.95
C GLU A 326 19.43 3.42 -17.45
N PRO A 327 18.27 3.77 -16.86
CA PRO A 327 18.22 4.07 -15.43
C PRO A 327 18.64 2.86 -14.58
N LEU A 328 18.27 1.63 -14.94
CA LEU A 328 18.73 0.44 -14.21
C LEU A 328 20.25 0.25 -14.28
N SER A 329 20.87 0.52 -15.43
CA SER A 329 22.34 0.49 -15.57
C SER A 329 23.03 1.56 -14.73
N LEU A 330 22.45 2.76 -14.66
CA LEU A 330 22.95 3.83 -13.80
C LEU A 330 22.83 3.49 -12.31
N ALA A 331 21.79 2.77 -11.89
CA ALA A 331 21.63 2.27 -10.53
C ALA A 331 22.75 1.28 -10.15
N ARG A 332 23.09 0.33 -11.03
CA ARG A 332 24.23 -0.60 -10.84
C ARG A 332 25.56 0.14 -10.74
N LEU A 333 25.80 1.11 -11.63
CA LEU A 333 26.99 1.96 -11.59
C LEU A 333 27.06 2.81 -10.31
N ALA A 334 25.93 3.17 -9.70
CA ALA A 334 25.93 3.85 -8.42
C ALA A 334 26.40 2.93 -7.27
N CYS A 335 26.14 1.62 -7.36
CA CYS A 335 26.54 0.63 -6.36
C CYS A 335 28.02 0.26 -6.43
N ALA A 336 28.66 0.45 -7.59
CA ALA A 336 30.08 0.19 -7.82
C ALA A 336 30.98 1.20 -7.07
N THR A 337 31.22 0.93 -5.78
CA THR A 337 32.07 1.74 -4.89
C THR A 337 33.18 0.90 -4.25
N ASP A 338 34.23 1.55 -3.77
CA ASP A 338 35.35 0.94 -3.05
C ASP A 338 35.07 0.75 -1.53
N THR A 339 33.84 1.01 -1.08
CA THR A 339 33.48 0.98 0.34
C THR A 339 33.32 -0.41 0.92
N GLY A 340 33.06 -1.42 0.08
CA GLY A 340 32.65 -2.74 0.54
C GLY A 340 31.31 -2.75 1.28
N ASP A 341 30.45 -1.76 1.07
CA ASP A 341 29.13 -1.68 1.72
C ASP A 341 28.24 -2.87 1.28
N PRO A 342 27.84 -3.77 2.21
CA PRO A 342 27.04 -4.95 1.88
C PRO A 342 25.63 -4.59 1.38
N VAL A 343 25.08 -3.44 1.77
CA VAL A 343 23.78 -2.97 1.29
C VAL A 343 23.87 -2.64 -0.19
N LEU A 344 24.91 -1.95 -0.63
CA LEU A 344 25.12 -1.64 -2.05
C LEU A 344 25.35 -2.91 -2.88
N ALA A 345 26.03 -3.92 -2.32
CA ALA A 345 26.19 -5.22 -2.97
C ALA A 345 24.84 -5.93 -3.17
N LEU A 346 23.95 -5.91 -2.17
CA LEU A 346 22.59 -6.45 -2.32
C LEU A 346 21.77 -5.67 -3.35
N VAL A 347 21.86 -4.32 -3.34
CA VAL A 347 21.17 -3.49 -4.32
C VAL A 347 21.61 -3.85 -5.74
N ASP A 348 22.91 -4.02 -6.00
CA ASP A 348 23.41 -4.43 -7.31
C ASP A 348 22.89 -5.81 -7.72
N ALA A 349 22.87 -6.78 -6.80
CA ALA A 349 22.36 -8.13 -7.07
C ALA A 349 20.86 -8.14 -7.43
N LEU A 350 20.05 -7.30 -6.76
CA LEU A 350 18.63 -7.14 -7.10
C LEU A 350 18.46 -6.43 -8.46
N CYS A 351 19.30 -5.45 -8.78
CA CYS A 351 19.29 -4.81 -10.09
C CYS A 351 19.66 -5.79 -11.20
N GLU A 352 20.67 -6.64 -10.99
CA GLU A 352 21.06 -7.70 -11.91
C GLU A 352 19.92 -8.68 -12.16
N ARG A 353 19.25 -9.14 -11.09
CA ARG A 353 18.06 -9.99 -11.20
C ARG A 353 16.94 -9.33 -12.01
N ALA A 354 16.68 -8.04 -11.79
CA ALA A 354 15.71 -7.30 -12.59
C ALA A 354 16.12 -7.26 -14.08
N GLN A 355 17.39 -7.02 -14.38
CA GLN A 355 17.91 -7.04 -15.76
C GLN A 355 17.73 -8.41 -16.42
N GLU A 356 18.01 -9.51 -15.72
CA GLU A 356 17.82 -10.87 -16.23
C GLU A 356 16.34 -11.14 -16.58
N ARG A 357 15.41 -10.72 -15.71
CA ARG A 357 13.97 -10.87 -15.95
C ARG A 357 13.48 -10.06 -17.15
N ILE A 358 13.93 -8.81 -17.26
CA ILE A 358 13.60 -7.92 -18.38
C ILE A 358 14.15 -8.51 -19.68
N ALA A 359 15.41 -8.95 -19.70
CA ALA A 359 16.02 -9.57 -20.88
C ALA A 359 15.32 -10.87 -21.29
N ALA A 360 14.92 -11.71 -20.33
CA ALA A 360 14.22 -12.96 -20.59
C ALA A 360 12.82 -12.77 -21.17
N ALA A 361 12.15 -11.66 -20.86
CA ALA A 361 10.83 -11.33 -21.41
C ALA A 361 10.88 -10.92 -22.90
N GLY A 362 12.06 -10.53 -23.40
CA GLY A 362 12.24 -10.03 -24.75
C GLY A 362 11.79 -8.57 -24.92
N PRO A 363 11.91 -8.00 -26.14
CA PRO A 363 11.55 -6.61 -26.40
C PRO A 363 10.04 -6.41 -26.19
N THR A 364 9.70 -5.34 -25.48
CA THR A 364 8.32 -4.89 -25.34
C THR A 364 7.75 -4.57 -26.73
N PRO A 365 6.60 -5.14 -27.14
CA PRO A 365 5.97 -4.77 -28.40
C PRO A 365 5.68 -3.26 -28.42
N GLU A 366 5.97 -2.57 -29.54
CA GLU A 366 5.55 -1.17 -29.67
C GLU A 366 4.02 -1.09 -29.57
N PRO A 367 3.45 -0.17 -28.78
CA PRO A 367 2.02 0.00 -28.72
C PRO A 367 1.49 0.45 -30.08
N VAL A 368 0.62 -0.34 -30.70
CA VAL A 368 -0.03 -0.01 -31.97
C VAL A 368 -1.40 0.61 -31.70
N GLY A 369 -1.56 1.92 -31.99
CA GLY A 369 -2.83 2.65 -31.93
C GLY A 369 -3.25 3.14 -30.53
N GLU A 370 -4.51 3.59 -30.38
CA GLU A 370 -5.12 4.02 -29.10
C GLU A 370 -5.23 2.89 -28.04
N GLN A 371 -4.80 1.67 -28.37
CA GLN A 371 -4.74 0.51 -27.48
C GLN A 371 -3.40 0.38 -26.73
N ALA A 372 -2.69 1.49 -26.53
CA ALA A 372 -1.53 1.55 -25.63
C ALA A 372 -2.00 1.31 -24.19
N ARG A 373 -2.28 0.05 -23.83
CA ARG A 373 -2.51 -0.31 -22.44
C ARG A 373 -1.14 -0.29 -21.75
N PRO A 374 -0.89 0.60 -20.78
CA PRO A 374 0.33 0.50 -19.97
C PRO A 374 0.40 -0.92 -19.40
N HIS A 375 1.62 -1.46 -19.27
CA HIS A 375 1.78 -2.71 -18.52
C HIS A 375 1.16 -2.52 -17.13
N LEU A 376 0.35 -3.48 -16.70
CA LEU A 376 -0.13 -3.52 -15.34
C LEU A 376 1.09 -3.38 -14.40
N PRO A 377 1.09 -2.41 -13.47
CA PRO A 377 2.24 -2.15 -12.60
C PRO A 377 2.81 -3.41 -11.92
N GLY A 378 1.95 -4.39 -11.59
CA GLY A 378 2.33 -5.66 -10.98
C GLY A 378 2.79 -6.78 -11.93
N HIS A 379 2.75 -6.58 -13.25
CA HIS A 379 3.04 -7.63 -14.25
C HIS A 379 4.29 -7.36 -15.10
N ALA A 380 4.92 -6.19 -14.93
CA ALA A 380 6.13 -5.87 -15.66
C ALA A 380 7.31 -6.79 -15.24
N PRO A 381 8.07 -7.36 -16.18
CA PRO A 381 9.21 -8.21 -15.87
C PRO A 381 10.22 -7.49 -14.96
N GLY A 382 10.68 -8.18 -13.91
CA GLY A 382 11.72 -7.67 -13.00
C GLY A 382 11.27 -6.57 -12.02
N ILE A 383 9.99 -6.16 -12.04
CA ILE A 383 9.52 -5.03 -11.23
C ILE A 383 9.70 -5.25 -9.72
N ALA A 384 9.40 -6.44 -9.20
CA ALA A 384 9.54 -6.72 -7.78
C ALA A 384 10.99 -6.56 -7.28
N ALA A 385 11.97 -7.09 -8.03
CA ALA A 385 13.39 -6.94 -7.73
C ALA A 385 13.85 -5.47 -7.82
N LEU A 386 13.36 -4.73 -8.83
CA LEU A 386 13.64 -3.31 -9.02
C LEU A 386 13.11 -2.47 -7.84
N LEU A 387 11.85 -2.67 -7.44
CA LEU A 387 11.26 -1.96 -6.30
C LEU A 387 11.99 -2.32 -4.99
N ALA A 388 12.28 -3.61 -4.78
CA ALA A 388 13.01 -4.06 -3.60
C ALA A 388 14.43 -3.47 -3.53
N ALA A 389 15.12 -3.31 -4.65
CA ALA A 389 16.42 -2.65 -4.70
C ALA A 389 16.34 -1.21 -4.16
N GLY A 390 15.27 -0.48 -4.50
CA GLY A 390 15.02 0.88 -4.00
C GLY A 390 14.78 0.89 -2.49
N ILE A 391 13.95 -0.02 -2.00
CA ILE A 391 13.71 -0.20 -0.56
C ILE A 391 15.02 -0.52 0.17
N VAL A 392 15.80 -1.49 -0.31
CA VAL A 392 17.08 -1.90 0.31
C VAL A 392 18.06 -0.72 0.37
N ALA A 393 18.22 0.02 -0.73
CA ALA A 393 19.10 1.17 -0.79
C ALA A 393 18.74 2.26 0.25
N GLY A 394 17.45 2.47 0.51
CA GLY A 394 16.98 3.44 1.51
C GLY A 394 16.90 2.91 2.94
N THR A 395 17.11 1.60 3.17
CA THR A 395 16.92 0.96 4.49
C THR A 395 18.18 0.22 4.98
N PRO A 396 19.36 0.88 5.02
CA PRO A 396 20.60 0.21 5.39
C PRO A 396 20.61 -0.38 6.81
N ARG A 397 19.82 0.17 7.75
CA ARG A 397 19.73 -0.36 9.13
C ARG A 397 19.00 -1.69 9.23
N ALA A 398 18.17 -2.02 8.24
CA ALA A 398 17.55 -3.34 8.14
C ALA A 398 18.54 -4.42 7.64
N GLY A 399 19.80 -4.04 7.36
CA GLY A 399 20.85 -4.93 6.89
C GLY A 399 20.70 -5.35 5.43
N ALA A 400 21.73 -6.04 4.95
CA ALA A 400 21.72 -6.88 3.74
C ALA A 400 21.23 -8.40 3.97
#